data_AF-A0A432FVC8-F1
#
_entry.id   AF-A0A432FVC8-F1
#
_cell.length_a   1.000
_cell.length_b   1.000
_cell.length_c   1.000
_cell.angle_alpha   90.00
_cell.angle_beta   90.00
_cell.angle_gamma   90.00
#
_symmetry.space_group_name_H-M   'P 1'
#
loop_
_entity.id
_entity.type
_entity.pdbx_description
1 polymer ?
#
loop_
_entity_poly.entity_id
_entity_poly.type
_entity_poly.pdbx_seq_one_letter_code
_entity_poly.pdbx_strand_id
1 'polypeptide(L)'
;MVKTDFKYCPQCKTEYEHKIKICADCNVTLVDEKSQDMPLEKIEWVEVGQFPGKIFGEMSGEILRNNNIPFFLKSDFFASAFNITLVNVPGAVVKLYVPENDKENAENLVRNMTL
;
A
#
# COMPACT_ATOMS: atom_id res chain seq x y z
N MET A 1 5.33 -9.31 27.52
CA MET A 1 5.21 -8.32 26.43
C MET A 1 6.07 -7.14 26.82
N VAL A 2 7.29 -7.04 26.25
CA VAL A 2 8.23 -5.98 26.58
C VAL A 2 7.81 -4.77 25.75
N LYS A 3 7.31 -3.71 26.39
CA LYS A 3 7.14 -2.41 25.73
C LYS A 3 8.54 -1.88 25.46
N THR A 4 8.99 -1.97 24.21
CA THR A 4 10.23 -1.36 23.78
C THR A 4 9.94 0.11 23.49
N ASP A 5 10.45 0.97 24.35
CA ASP A 5 10.22 2.41 24.40
C ASP A 5 11.12 3.09 23.36
N PHE A 6 10.75 2.97 22.09
CA PHE A 6 11.46 3.61 20.98
C PHE A 6 10.60 4.73 20.39
N LYS A 7 11.28 5.77 19.89
CA LYS A 7 10.65 6.85 19.13
C LYS A 7 11.10 6.77 17.68
N TYR A 8 10.23 7.17 16.77
CA TYR A 8 10.41 7.08 15.34
C TYR A 8 10.34 8.46 14.71
N CYS A 9 11.21 8.73 13.74
CA CYS A 9 11.07 9.93 12.93
C CYS A 9 9.97 9.71 11.87
N PRO A 10 8.93 10.57 11.80
CA PRO A 10 7.86 10.42 10.80
C PRO A 10 8.35 10.62 9.37
N GLN A 11 9.52 11.24 9.17
CA GLN A 11 10.06 11.59 7.86
C GLN A 11 11.06 10.55 7.35
N CYS A 12 12.11 10.25 8.12
CA CYS A 12 13.15 9.29 7.72
C CYS A 12 12.94 7.87 8.25
N LYS A 13 11.94 7.64 9.12
CA LYS A 13 11.63 6.33 9.75
C LYS A 13 12.75 5.77 10.64
N THR A 14 13.78 6.57 10.95
CA THR A 14 14.86 6.21 11.87
C THR A 14 14.33 5.97 13.27
N GLU A 15 14.81 4.90 13.90
CA GLU A 15 14.54 4.55 15.30
C GLU A 15 15.51 5.28 16.23
N TYR A 16 14.96 5.81 17.31
CA TYR A 16 15.68 6.53 18.35
C TYR A 16 15.33 5.98 19.73
N GLU A 17 16.28 6.07 20.66
CA GLU A 17 16.01 5.90 22.08
C GLU A 17 14.98 6.94 22.56
N HIS A 18 14.06 6.56 23.46
CA HIS A 18 12.98 7.42 23.93
C HIS A 18 13.40 8.79 24.47
N LYS A 19 14.63 8.89 25.01
CA LYS A 19 15.18 10.14 25.56
C LYS A 19 15.38 11.21 24.50
N ILE A 20 15.50 10.82 23.23
CA ILE A 20 15.69 11.71 22.10
C ILE A 20 14.31 12.19 21.63
N LYS A 21 14.11 13.51 21.60
CA LYS A 21 12.83 14.11 21.19
C LYS A 21 12.83 14.64 19.75
N ILE A 22 14.01 14.84 19.19
CA ILE A 22 14.21 15.52 17.90
C ILE A 22 15.13 14.64 17.04
N CYS A 23 14.73 14.42 15.80
CA CYS A 23 15.55 13.73 14.80
C CYS A 23 16.81 14.56 14.47
N ALA A 24 17.98 13.93 14.53
CA ALA A 24 19.25 14.62 14.22
C ALA A 24 19.35 15.06 12.74
N ASP A 25 18.73 14.32 11.83
CA ASP A 25 18.79 14.58 10.39
C ASP A 25 17.64 15.47 9.90
N CYS A 26 16.41 15.18 10.34
CA CYS A 26 15.21 15.86 9.86
C CYS A 26 14.78 17.06 10.72
N ASN A 27 15.33 17.20 11.93
CA ASN A 27 14.97 18.24 12.89
C ASN A 27 13.46 18.34 13.23
N VAL A 28 12.75 17.22 13.13
CA VAL A 28 11.33 17.09 13.48
C VAL A 28 11.14 16.35 14.81
N THR A 29 10.00 16.55 15.45
CA THR A 29 9.61 15.84 16.67
C THR A 29 9.37 14.35 16.38
N LEU A 30 9.98 13.50 17.19
CA LEU A 30 9.86 12.05 17.06
C LEU A 30 8.53 11.57 17.69
N VAL A 31 7.89 10.60 17.04
CA VAL A 31 6.62 9.99 17.45
C VAL A 31 6.84 8.63 18.09
N ASP A 32 6.00 8.23 19.03
CA ASP A 32 6.14 6.93 19.73
C ASP A 32 5.60 5.75 18.90
N GLU A 33 4.71 6.01 17.94
CA GLU A 33 4.13 5.00 17.07
C GLU A 33 4.84 4.97 15.72
N LYS A 34 5.29 3.77 15.33
CA LYS A 34 5.74 3.51 13.96
C LYS A 34 4.51 3.65 13.06
N SER A 35 4.62 4.39 11.96
CA SER A 35 3.50 4.73 11.07
C SER A 35 2.81 3.55 10.37
N GLN A 36 3.10 2.30 10.76
CA GLN A 36 2.59 1.07 10.13
C GLN A 36 1.60 0.29 11.00
N ASP A 37 1.35 0.67 12.25
CA ASP A 37 0.49 -0.11 13.15
C ASP A 37 -0.96 0.38 13.11
N MET A 38 -1.57 0.44 11.92
CA MET A 38 -3.04 0.44 11.85
C MET A 38 -3.49 -1.03 11.95
N PRO A 39 -4.27 -1.42 12.98
CA PRO A 39 -4.72 -2.80 13.10
C PRO A 39 -5.55 -3.19 11.87
N LEU A 40 -5.07 -4.20 11.13
CA LEU A 40 -5.67 -4.69 9.87
C LEU A 40 -7.15 -5.09 10.02
N GLU A 41 -7.61 -5.37 11.24
CA GLU A 41 -8.98 -5.78 11.58
C GLU A 41 -10.04 -4.69 11.36
N LYS A 42 -9.66 -3.44 11.07
CA LYS A 42 -10.60 -2.31 10.85
C LYS A 42 -10.43 -1.57 9.53
N ILE A 43 -9.71 -2.14 8.57
CA ILE A 43 -9.50 -1.49 7.28
C ILE A 43 -10.53 -2.01 6.28
N GLU A 44 -11.49 -1.18 5.91
CA GLU A 44 -12.39 -1.45 4.78
C GLU A 44 -11.62 -1.25 3.47
N TRP A 45 -11.59 -2.28 2.64
CA TRP A 45 -10.91 -2.28 1.35
C TRP A 45 -11.92 -2.10 0.23
N VAL A 46 -11.74 -1.05 -0.57
CA VAL A 46 -12.65 -0.70 -1.67
C VAL A 46 -11.96 -0.91 -3.01
N GLU A 47 -12.72 -1.39 -4.00
CA GLU A 47 -12.25 -1.52 -5.38
C GLU A 47 -12.17 -0.14 -6.03
N VAL A 48 -11.02 0.20 -6.61
CA VAL A 48 -10.78 1.50 -7.27
C VAL A 48 -10.45 1.39 -8.76
N GLY A 49 -10.32 0.16 -9.28
CA GLY A 49 -10.04 -0.04 -10.69
C GLY A 49 -9.96 -1.50 -11.11
N GLN A 50 -10.21 -1.73 -12.40
CA GLN A 50 -10.02 -3.01 -13.07
C GLN A 50 -9.09 -2.84 -14.26
N PHE A 51 -8.18 -3.80 -14.44
CA PHE A 51 -7.11 -3.74 -15.41
C PHE A 51 -7.09 -4.99 -16.29
N PRO A 52 -6.77 -4.86 -17.59
CA PRO A 52 -6.62 -6.00 -18.47
C PRO A 52 -5.30 -6.70 -18.16
N GLY A 53 -5.35 -7.80 -17.43
CA GLY A 53 -4.17 -8.58 -17.06
C GLY A 53 -3.27 -7.94 -15.99
N LYS A 54 -2.28 -8.74 -15.57
CA LYS A 54 -1.42 -8.45 -14.40
C LYS A 54 -0.49 -7.26 -14.60
N ILE A 55 0.04 -7.06 -15.81
CA ILE A 55 1.03 -5.99 -16.08
C ILE A 55 0.42 -4.61 -15.81
N PHE A 56 -0.78 -4.35 -16.32
CA PHE A 56 -1.45 -3.06 -16.11
C PHE A 56 -1.81 -2.85 -14.64
N GLY A 57 -2.28 -3.89 -13.95
CA GLY A 57 -2.52 -3.83 -12.50
C GLY A 57 -1.25 -3.53 -11.70
N GLU A 58 -0.11 -4.17 -12.04
CA GLU A 58 1.17 -3.91 -11.40
C GLU A 58 1.66 -2.48 -11.64
N MET A 59 1.55 -1.97 -12.87
CA MET A 59 1.93 -0.59 -13.19
C MET A 59 1.13 0.42 -12.36
N SER A 60 -0.19 0.24 -12.23
CA SER A 60 -1.01 1.10 -11.38
C SER A 60 -0.67 0.96 -9.90
N GLY A 61 -0.35 -0.26 -9.45
CA GLY A 61 0.16 -0.52 -8.12
C GLY A 61 1.47 0.23 -7.80
N GLU A 62 2.41 0.31 -8.75
CA GLU A 62 3.65 1.08 -8.57
C GLU A 62 3.39 2.57 -8.36
N ILE A 63 2.40 3.15 -9.07
CA ILE A 63 2.01 4.55 -8.87
C ILE A 63 1.50 4.77 -7.44
N LEU A 64 0.64 3.88 -6.94
CA LEU A 64 0.15 3.94 -5.57
C LEU A 64 1.26 3.77 -4.54
N ARG A 65 2.18 2.82 -4.78
CA ARG A 65 3.36 2.60 -3.90
C ARG A 65 4.22 3.85 -3.80
N ASN A 66 4.49 4.52 -4.92
CA ASN A 66 5.29 5.75 -4.96
C ASN A 66 4.62 6.91 -4.20
N ASN A 67 3.29 6.87 -4.05
CA ASN A 67 2.51 7.84 -3.29
C ASN A 67 2.22 7.38 -1.84
N ASN A 68 2.86 6.30 -1.37
CA ASN A 68 2.64 5.69 -0.06
C ASN A 68 1.19 5.26 0.21
N ILE A 69 0.44 4.92 -0.83
CA ILE A 69 -0.94 4.43 -0.71
C ILE A 69 -0.90 2.89 -0.59
N PRO A 70 -1.42 2.29 0.50
CA PRO A 70 -1.53 0.85 0.62
C PRO A 70 -2.49 0.30 -0.45
N PHE A 71 -2.12 -0.82 -1.06
CA PHE A 71 -2.98 -1.47 -2.06
C PHE A 71 -2.76 -2.98 -2.09
N PHE A 72 -3.72 -3.70 -2.66
CA PHE A 72 -3.49 -5.06 -3.15
C PHE A 72 -4.20 -5.30 -4.48
N LEU A 73 -3.64 -6.24 -5.25
CA LEU A 73 -4.21 -6.70 -6.51
C LEU A 73 -4.85 -8.07 -6.31
N LYS A 74 -6.09 -8.22 -6.76
CA LYS A 74 -6.82 -9.48 -6.77
C LYS A 74 -7.04 -9.92 -8.22
N SER A 75 -6.40 -11.02 -8.61
CA SER A 75 -6.65 -11.68 -9.89
C SER A 75 -7.74 -12.73 -9.75
N ASP A 76 -8.56 -12.90 -10.79
CA ASP A 76 -9.50 -14.02 -10.84
C ASP A 76 -8.78 -15.39 -10.83
N PHE A 77 -9.34 -16.30 -10.04
CA PHE A 77 -8.77 -17.52 -9.48
C PHE A 77 -8.19 -18.55 -10.47
N PHE A 78 -8.47 -18.45 -11.78
CA PHE A 78 -8.00 -19.41 -12.77
C PHE A 78 -6.47 -19.48 -12.90
N ALA A 79 -5.75 -18.41 -12.56
CA ALA A 79 -4.28 -18.35 -12.61
C ALA A 79 -3.59 -19.18 -11.53
N SER A 80 -4.13 -19.11 -10.32
CA SER A 80 -3.42 -19.50 -9.09
C SER A 80 -3.39 -21.01 -8.91
N ALA A 81 -4.43 -21.72 -9.36
CA ALA A 81 -4.58 -23.16 -9.15
C ALA A 81 -3.76 -24.03 -10.11
N PHE A 82 -3.38 -23.49 -11.28
CA PHE A 82 -2.76 -24.28 -12.36
C PHE A 82 -1.31 -23.88 -12.66
N ASN A 83 -0.70 -22.99 -11.89
CA ASN A 83 0.67 -22.50 -12.10
C ASN A 83 0.91 -21.97 -13.54
N ILE A 84 -0.15 -21.45 -14.18
CA ILE A 84 -0.09 -20.89 -15.53
C ILE A 84 0.21 -19.41 -15.36
N THR A 85 1.35 -18.96 -15.89
CA THR A 85 1.70 -17.54 -15.88
C THR A 85 0.65 -16.79 -16.72
N LEU A 86 -0.26 -16.08 -16.04
CA LEU A 86 -1.43 -15.41 -16.63
C LEU A 86 -1.10 -14.19 -17.50
N VAL A 87 0.12 -14.14 -18.06
CA VAL A 87 0.62 -12.98 -18.80
C VAL A 87 -0.24 -12.72 -20.04
N ASN A 88 -0.94 -13.74 -20.58
CA ASN A 88 -1.76 -13.64 -21.80
C ASN A 88 -2.98 -14.58 -21.80
N VAL A 89 -3.86 -14.52 -20.80
CA VAL A 89 -5.21 -15.12 -20.95
C VAL A 89 -6.18 -14.04 -21.41
N PRO A 90 -6.75 -14.15 -22.63
CA PRO A 90 -7.75 -13.22 -23.10
C PRO A 90 -8.94 -13.14 -22.13
N GLY A 91 -9.27 -11.94 -21.68
CA GLY A 91 -10.37 -11.71 -20.72
C GLY A 91 -9.98 -11.83 -19.25
N ALA A 92 -8.72 -12.09 -18.91
CA ALA A 92 -8.27 -12.02 -17.53
C ALA A 92 -8.25 -10.56 -17.03
N VAL A 93 -8.97 -10.31 -15.95
CA VAL A 93 -9.01 -9.01 -15.27
C VAL A 93 -8.31 -9.08 -13.92
N VAL A 94 -7.72 -7.96 -13.53
CA VAL A 94 -7.13 -7.77 -12.21
C VAL A 94 -7.80 -6.58 -11.56
N LYS A 95 -8.26 -6.78 -10.32
CA LYS A 95 -8.94 -5.77 -9.52
C LYS A 95 -7.96 -5.14 -8.53
N LEU A 96 -7.99 -3.83 -8.42
CA LEU A 96 -7.15 -3.06 -7.50
C LEU A 96 -8.00 -2.58 -6.32
N TYR A 97 -7.49 -2.83 -5.12
CA TYR A 97 -8.13 -2.44 -3.87
C TYR A 97 -7.21 -1.56 -3.05
N VAL A 98 -7.80 -0.58 -2.36
CA VAL A 98 -7.13 0.34 -1.43
C VAL A 98 -7.99 0.52 -0.17
N PRO A 99 -7.42 1.02 0.95
CA PRO A 99 -8.22 1.45 2.09
C PRO A 99 -9.23 2.51 1.68
N GLU A 100 -10.45 2.47 2.25
CA GLU A 100 -11.51 3.45 1.96
C GLU A 100 -11.03 4.90 2.15
N ASN A 101 -10.20 5.15 3.16
CA ASN A 101 -9.61 6.45 3.45
C ASN A 101 -8.76 7.02 2.31
N ASP A 102 -8.19 6.15 1.45
CA ASP A 102 -7.32 6.54 0.34
C ASP A 102 -8.04 6.47 -1.02
N LYS A 103 -9.33 6.14 -1.04
CA LYS A 103 -10.10 5.88 -2.26
C LYS A 103 -10.00 7.03 -3.28
N GLU A 104 -10.35 8.25 -2.88
CA GLU A 104 -10.38 9.40 -3.78
C GLU A 104 -9.00 9.72 -4.35
N ASN A 105 -7.96 9.62 -3.51
CA ASN A 105 -6.59 9.85 -3.94
C ASN A 105 -6.13 8.78 -4.94
N ALA A 106 -6.42 7.50 -4.65
CA ALA A 106 -6.08 6.39 -5.52
C ALA A 106 -6.80 6.48 -6.88
N GLU A 107 -8.10 6.76 -6.89
CA GLU A 107 -8.90 6.93 -8.11
C GLU A 107 -8.32 8.03 -9.01
N ASN A 108 -7.93 9.17 -8.43
CA ASN A 108 -7.33 10.27 -9.19
C ASN A 108 -5.98 9.89 -9.83
N LEU A 109 -5.18 9.05 -9.15
CA LEU A 109 -3.87 8.62 -9.65
C LEU A 109 -3.97 7.57 -10.77
N VAL A 110 -4.94 6.66 -10.70
CA VAL A 110 -5.05 5.52 -11.62
C VAL A 110 -6.08 5.69 -12.73
N ARG A 111 -6.83 6.80 -12.74
CA ARG A 111 -7.95 7.11 -13.65
C ARG A 111 -7.68 6.86 -15.14
N ASN A 112 -6.45 7.06 -15.59
CA ASN A 112 -6.07 6.93 -17.00
C ASN A 112 -5.65 5.50 -17.40
N MET A 113 -5.66 4.56 -16.47
CA MET A 113 -5.15 3.19 -16.66
C MET A 113 -6.24 2.12 -16.50
N THR A 114 -7.38 2.49 -15.93
CA THR A 114 -8.52 1.60 -15.67
C THR A 114 -9.43 1.49 -16.89
N LEU A 115 -10.10 0.33 -17.04
CA LEU A 115 -11.13 0.09 -18.06
C LEU A 115 -12.45 0.79 -17.75
#